data_AF-A0AAD9KV83-F1
#
_entry.id   AF-A0AAD9KV83-F1
#
_cell.length_a   1.000
_cell.length_b   1.000
_cell.length_c   1.000
_cell.angle_alpha   90.00
_cell.angle_beta   90.00
_cell.angle_gamma   90.00
#
_symmetry.space_group_name_H-M   'P 1'
#
loop_
_entity.id
_entity.type
_entity.pdbx_description
1 polymer ?
#
loop_
_entity_poly.entity_id
_entity_poly.type
_entity_poly.pdbx_seq_one_letter_code
_entity_poly.pdbx_strand_id
1 'polypeptide(L)'
;MSNFKTPGLDGLPKEFYAFAFKYIGKAFVRFLNRCFCEGLLPPSQRQGLITLICKDPANGDTLKKWRPISLLNTDYNILSKVLTLRLRKIIGEIIHPDQTCSIPGRTIQDNVHLIRNLVEYTNDKNMPAAIISLDQSKAFDRISHEYISMCCVTLDLSPILNNW
;
A
#
# COMPACT_ATOMS: atom_id res chain seq x y z
N MET A 1 4.30 -10.30 5.71
CA MET A 1 5.54 -9.58 5.35
C MET A 1 6.54 -10.59 4.82
N SER A 2 7.33 -10.24 3.80
CA SER A 2 8.44 -11.08 3.32
C SER A 2 9.55 -11.19 4.37
N ASN A 3 10.36 -12.23 4.31
CA ASN A 3 11.53 -12.40 5.19
C ASN A 3 12.68 -11.49 4.72
N PHE A 4 13.65 -11.24 5.61
CA PHE A 4 14.90 -10.52 5.34
C PHE A 4 14.72 -9.10 4.81
N LYS A 5 13.71 -8.39 5.30
CA LYS A 5 13.54 -6.95 5.03
C LYS A 5 14.33 -6.14 6.04
N THR A 6 14.91 -5.04 5.58
CA THR A 6 15.61 -4.08 6.43
C THR A 6 14.63 -3.50 7.46
N PRO A 7 14.96 -3.51 8.76
CA PRO A 7 14.13 -2.90 9.80
C PRO A 7 14.18 -1.36 9.70
N GLY A 8 13.33 -0.72 10.51
CA GLY A 8 13.38 0.73 10.71
C GLY A 8 14.50 1.15 11.67
N LEU A 9 14.34 2.31 12.29
CA LEU A 9 15.31 2.94 13.19
C LEU A 9 15.60 2.12 14.45
N ASP A 10 14.65 1.28 14.89
CA ASP A 10 14.80 0.42 16.06
C ASP A 10 15.68 -0.83 15.81
N GLY A 11 16.00 -1.11 14.55
CA GLY A 11 16.79 -2.28 14.17
C GLY A 11 16.08 -3.63 14.40
N LEU A 12 14.78 -3.66 14.71
CA LEU A 12 14.05 -4.89 15.00
C LEU A 12 13.41 -5.48 13.74
N PRO A 13 13.94 -6.60 13.20
CA PRO A 13 13.40 -7.18 11.97
C PRO A 13 12.17 -8.06 12.25
N LYS A 14 11.47 -8.47 11.20
CA LYS A 14 10.30 -9.38 11.30
C LYS A 14 10.62 -10.66 12.07
N GLU A 15 11.83 -11.18 11.90
CA GLU A 15 12.34 -12.41 12.50
C GLU A 15 12.39 -12.29 14.03
N PHE A 16 12.74 -11.12 14.56
CA PHE A 16 12.66 -10.84 15.99
C PHE A 16 11.22 -10.99 16.48
N TYR A 17 10.27 -10.32 15.83
CA TYR A 17 8.86 -10.42 16.21
C TYR A 17 8.33 -11.84 16.10
N ALA A 18 8.69 -12.57 15.04
CA ALA A 18 8.26 -13.96 14.85
C ALA A 18 8.78 -14.89 15.96
N PHE A 19 10.06 -14.76 16.34
CA PHE A 19 10.67 -15.53 17.42
C PHE A 19 10.12 -15.14 18.79
N ALA A 20 10.07 -13.84 19.07
CA ALA A 20 9.72 -13.28 20.36
C ALA A 20 8.20 -13.29 20.63
N PHE A 21 7.35 -13.49 19.61
CA PHE A 21 5.89 -13.36 19.74
C PHE A 21 5.31 -14.22 20.86
N LYS A 22 5.86 -15.41 21.09
CA LYS A 22 5.42 -16.29 22.17
C LYS A 22 5.63 -15.69 23.57
N TYR A 23 6.59 -14.77 23.71
CA TYR A 23 6.88 -14.05 24.94
C TYR A 23 6.18 -12.69 25.00
N ILE A 24 6.24 -11.90 23.93
CA ILE A 24 5.75 -10.50 23.92
C ILE A 24 4.34 -10.33 23.36
N GLY A 25 3.77 -11.34 22.70
CA GLY A 25 2.59 -11.22 21.84
C GLY A 25 1.36 -10.65 22.56
N LYS A 26 1.10 -11.08 23.81
CA LYS A 26 -0.01 -10.55 24.61
C LYS A 26 0.14 -9.05 24.89
N ALA A 27 1.34 -8.63 25.29
CA ALA A 27 1.63 -7.22 25.56
C ALA A 27 1.61 -6.39 24.26
N PHE A 28 2.16 -6.94 23.18
CA PHE A 28 2.21 -6.32 21.87
C PHE A 28 0.80 -6.07 21.29
N VAL A 29 -0.10 -7.06 21.35
CA VAL A 29 -1.49 -6.89 20.90
C VAL A 29 -2.22 -5.86 21.76
N ARG A 30 -2.02 -5.87 23.09
CA ARG A 30 -2.61 -4.87 23.99
C ARG A 30 -2.14 -3.46 23.63
N PHE A 31 -0.86 -3.31 23.33
CA PHE A 31 -0.26 -2.05 22.89
C PHE A 31 -0.90 -1.56 21.58
N LEU A 32 -0.98 -2.41 20.54
CA LEU A 32 -1.59 -2.03 19.26
C LEU A 32 -3.08 -1.66 19.40
N ASN A 33 -3.83 -2.40 20.22
CA ASN A 33 -5.23 -2.08 20.50
C ASN A 33 -5.38 -0.76 21.25
N ARG A 34 -4.44 -0.43 22.15
CA ARG A 34 -4.43 0.87 22.82
C ARG A 34 -4.22 2.01 21.83
N CYS A 35 -3.23 1.89 20.94
CA CYS A 35 -2.99 2.86 19.88
C CYS A 35 -4.25 3.09 19.03
N PHE A 36 -4.98 2.03 18.70
CA PHE A 36 -6.25 2.13 18.00
C PHE A 36 -7.33 2.87 18.80
N CYS A 37 -7.54 2.49 20.06
CA CYS A 37 -8.60 3.12 20.86
C CYS A 37 -8.31 4.61 21.11
N GLU A 38 -7.03 4.97 21.26
CA GLU A 38 -6.60 6.35 21.53
C GLU A 38 -6.40 7.17 20.25
N GLY A 39 -6.39 6.55 19.05
CA GLY A 39 -6.08 7.25 17.80
C GLY A 39 -4.65 7.79 17.75
N LEU A 40 -3.71 7.18 18.49
CA LEU A 40 -2.37 7.73 18.66
C LEU A 40 -1.28 6.66 18.58
N LEU A 41 -0.38 6.83 17.62
CA LEU A 41 0.84 6.06 17.50
C LEU A 41 1.95 6.64 18.39
N PRO A 42 2.81 5.81 19.01
CA PRO A 42 3.96 6.30 19.76
C PRO A 42 4.95 7.02 18.84
N PRO A 43 5.84 7.87 19.39
CA PRO A 43 6.84 8.60 18.61
C PRO A 43 7.67 7.70 17.67
N SER A 44 8.07 6.51 18.12
CA SER A 44 8.87 5.56 17.31
C SER A 44 8.15 5.08 16.05
N GLN A 45 6.82 4.95 16.09
CA GLN A 45 6.00 4.54 14.94
C GLN A 45 5.65 5.69 14.00
N ARG A 46 5.94 6.93 14.40
CA ARG A 46 5.75 8.15 13.59
C ARG A 46 7.05 8.66 12.96
N GLN A 47 8.13 7.91 13.14
CA GLN A 47 9.45 8.22 12.58
C GLN A 47 9.82 7.16 11.55
N GLY A 48 10.60 7.58 10.54
CA GLY A 48 11.12 6.70 9.52
C GLY A 48 12.46 7.21 9.00
N LEU A 49 13.30 6.28 8.56
CA LEU A 49 14.56 6.60 7.88
C LEU A 49 14.31 6.72 6.38
N ILE A 50 14.54 7.90 5.81
CA ILE A 50 14.48 8.08 4.35
C ILE A 50 15.86 7.75 3.77
N THR A 51 15.89 6.81 2.83
CA THR A 51 17.08 6.46 2.05
C THR A 51 16.77 6.48 0.56
N LEU A 52 17.78 6.70 -0.27
CA LEU A 52 17.63 6.73 -1.73
C LEU A 52 18.02 5.37 -2.33
N ILE A 53 17.16 4.83 -3.20
CA ILE A 53 17.49 3.66 -4.03
C ILE A 53 17.54 4.09 -5.50
N CYS A 54 18.65 3.78 -6.17
CA CYS A 54 18.80 4.01 -7.60
C CYS A 54 17.97 2.99 -8.38
N LYS A 55 17.10 3.46 -9.29
CA LYS A 55 16.31 2.58 -10.18
C LYS A 55 17.18 1.85 -11.19
N ASP A 56 18.26 2.49 -11.64
CA ASP A 56 19.20 1.96 -12.62
C ASP A 56 20.64 2.26 -12.15
N PRO A 57 21.27 1.33 -11.43
CA PRO A 57 22.61 1.51 -10.88
C PRO A 57 23.66 1.80 -11.95
N ALA A 58 23.47 1.31 -13.19
CA ALA A 58 24.43 1.49 -14.27
C ALA A 58 24.41 2.92 -14.85
N ASN A 59 23.30 3.66 -14.67
CA ASN A 59 23.13 4.99 -15.25
C ASN A 59 22.64 6.01 -14.19
N GLY A 60 23.22 5.99 -12.99
CA GLY A 60 22.77 6.73 -11.80
C GLY A 60 22.97 8.26 -11.79
N ASP A 61 23.40 8.86 -12.90
CA ASP A 61 23.96 10.22 -12.95
C ASP A 61 22.95 11.36 -12.70
N THR A 62 21.66 11.06 -12.59
CA THR A 62 20.61 12.07 -12.39
C THR A 62 19.72 11.73 -11.21
N LEU A 63 19.45 12.71 -10.35
CA LEU A 63 18.58 12.56 -9.16
C LEU A 63 17.17 12.04 -9.49
N LYS A 64 16.67 12.28 -10.72
CA LYS A 64 15.37 11.75 -11.18
C LYS A 64 15.32 10.21 -11.23
N LYS A 65 16.46 9.52 -11.29
CA LYS A 65 16.55 8.06 -11.29
C LYS A 65 16.62 7.45 -9.89
N TRP A 66 16.73 8.28 -8.87
CA TRP A 66 16.75 7.85 -7.48
C TRP A 66 15.36 7.99 -6.87
N ARG A 67 14.95 6.96 -6.12
CA ARG A 67 13.66 6.94 -5.42
C ARG A 67 13.90 7.03 -3.92
N PRO A 68 13.31 8.02 -3.22
CA PRO A 68 13.27 7.97 -1.78
C PRO A 68 12.41 6.79 -1.33
N ILE A 69 12.88 6.07 -0.33
CA ILE A 69 12.16 5.00 0.35
C ILE A 69 12.25 5.27 1.84
N SER A 70 11.09 5.26 2.49
CA SER A 70 10.97 5.38 3.93
C SER A 70 11.01 4.00 4.57
N LEU A 71 12.03 3.74 5.38
CA LEU A 71 12.12 2.57 6.24
C LEU A 71 11.41 2.88 7.55
N LEU A 72 10.26 2.25 7.74
CA LEU A 72 9.43 2.34 8.94
C LEU A 72 9.71 1.13 9.85
N ASN A 73 9.53 1.32 11.16
CA ASN A 73 9.73 0.23 12.11
C ASN A 73 8.80 -0.97 11.81
N THR A 74 9.28 -2.16 12.13
CA THR A 74 8.58 -3.41 11.79
C THR A 74 7.24 -3.53 12.49
N ASP A 75 7.11 -3.03 13.72
CA ASP A 75 5.84 -2.97 14.46
C ASP A 75 4.80 -2.10 13.75
N TYR A 76 5.17 -0.94 13.23
CA TYR A 76 4.31 -0.12 12.36
C TYR A 76 3.89 -0.89 11.11
N ASN A 77 4.83 -1.58 10.46
CA ASN A 77 4.53 -2.39 9.28
C ASN A 77 3.59 -3.57 9.58
N ILE A 78 3.71 -4.19 10.75
CA ILE A 78 2.77 -5.22 11.23
C ILE A 78 1.39 -4.60 11.38
N LEU A 79 1.29 -3.42 11.99
CA LEU A 79 0.04 -2.70 12.18
C LEU A 79 -0.63 -2.34 10.86
N SER A 80 0.09 -1.67 9.97
CA SER A 80 -0.36 -1.34 8.60
C SER A 80 -0.82 -2.59 7.85
N LYS A 81 -0.15 -3.73 8.05
CA LYS A 81 -0.56 -5.00 7.45
C LYS A 81 -1.89 -5.51 8.01
N VAL A 82 -2.15 -5.38 9.30
CA VAL A 82 -3.45 -5.74 9.91
C VAL A 82 -4.57 -4.92 9.27
N LEU A 83 -4.38 -3.61 9.11
CA LEU A 83 -5.35 -2.73 8.45
C LEU A 83 -5.61 -3.14 7.00
N THR A 84 -4.53 -3.37 6.25
CA THR A 84 -4.61 -3.84 4.87
C THR A 84 -5.41 -5.13 4.76
N LEU A 85 -5.20 -6.09 5.69
CA LEU A 85 -5.93 -7.36 5.69
C LEU A 85 -7.41 -7.21 6.03
N ARG A 86 -7.78 -6.23 6.88
CA ARG A 86 -9.19 -5.90 7.15
C ARG A 86 -9.86 -5.27 5.94
N LEU A 87 -9.23 -4.27 5.32
CA LEU A 87 -9.75 -3.60 4.13
C LEU A 87 -9.89 -4.55 2.93
N ARG A 88 -8.95 -5.48 2.77
CA ARG A 88 -8.99 -6.48 1.68
C ARG A 88 -10.27 -7.30 1.63
N LYS A 89 -11.00 -7.43 2.74
CA LYS A 89 -12.26 -8.20 2.79
C LYS A 89 -13.40 -7.52 2.04
N ILE A 90 -13.37 -6.19 1.94
CA ILE A 90 -14.47 -5.38 1.40
C ILE A 90 -14.06 -4.58 0.16
N ILE A 91 -12.75 -4.39 -0.07
CA ILE A 91 -12.26 -3.51 -1.14
C ILE A 91 -12.72 -3.95 -2.54
N GLY A 92 -12.93 -5.25 -2.76
CA GLY A 92 -13.38 -5.78 -4.05
C GLY A 92 -14.83 -5.43 -4.39
N GLU A 93 -15.66 -5.15 -3.39
CA GLU A 93 -17.06 -4.74 -3.55
C GLU A 93 -17.17 -3.23 -3.77
N ILE A 94 -16.23 -2.47 -3.21
CA ILE A 94 -16.18 -1.00 -3.29
C ILE A 94 -15.57 -0.52 -4.60
N ILE A 95 -14.53 -1.22 -5.07
CA ILE A 95 -13.73 -0.77 -6.21
C ILE A 95 -14.26 -1.35 -7.51
N HIS A 96 -14.45 -0.47 -8.51
CA HIS A 96 -14.91 -0.80 -9.86
C HIS A 96 -14.19 -2.04 -10.43
N PRO A 97 -14.88 -2.97 -11.11
CA PRO A 97 -14.29 -4.21 -11.61
C PRO A 97 -13.01 -4.02 -12.44
N ASP A 98 -12.98 -2.97 -13.28
CA ASP A 98 -11.84 -2.68 -14.16
C ASP A 98 -10.57 -2.21 -13.43
N GLN A 99 -10.67 -1.81 -12.15
CA GLN A 99 -9.50 -1.52 -11.34
C GLN A 99 -8.95 -2.83 -10.77
N THR A 100 -7.89 -3.32 -11.38
CA THR A 100 -7.29 -4.63 -11.04
C THR A 100 -6.12 -4.52 -10.08
N CYS A 101 -5.45 -3.36 -10.04
CA CYS A 101 -4.30 -3.16 -9.17
C CYS A 101 -4.68 -3.23 -7.68
N SER A 102 -3.92 -4.01 -6.91
CA SER A 102 -4.05 -4.13 -5.45
C SER A 102 -5.37 -4.75 -4.94
N ILE A 103 -6.21 -5.29 -5.82
CA ILE A 103 -7.45 -5.97 -5.45
C ILE A 103 -7.22 -7.50 -5.40
N PRO A 104 -7.57 -8.19 -4.30
CA PRO A 104 -7.46 -9.64 -4.23
C PRO A 104 -8.24 -10.34 -5.35
N GLY A 105 -7.60 -11.31 -6.01
CA GLY A 105 -8.23 -12.08 -7.09
C GLY A 105 -8.21 -11.41 -8.46
N ARG A 106 -7.76 -10.14 -8.57
CA ARG A 106 -7.55 -9.45 -9.84
C ARG A 106 -6.06 -9.37 -10.16
N THR A 107 -5.72 -9.41 -11.45
CA THR A 107 -4.35 -9.52 -11.94
C THR A 107 -4.08 -8.55 -13.08
N ILE A 108 -2.80 -8.30 -13.36
CA ILE A 108 -2.42 -7.44 -14.50
C ILE A 108 -2.79 -8.09 -15.84
N GLN A 109 -2.87 -9.42 -15.88
CA GLN A 109 -3.28 -10.20 -17.04
C GLN A 109 -4.70 -9.85 -17.45
N ASP A 110 -5.61 -9.60 -16.49
CA ASP A 110 -6.99 -9.20 -16.78
C ASP A 110 -7.03 -7.92 -17.62
N ASN A 111 -6.17 -6.92 -17.31
CA ASN A 111 -6.07 -5.69 -18.10
C ASN A 111 -5.52 -5.96 -19.51
N VAL A 112 -4.52 -6.83 -19.64
CA VAL A 112 -3.94 -7.19 -20.93
C VAL A 112 -4.98 -7.87 -21.81
N HIS A 113 -5.75 -8.79 -21.25
CA HIS A 113 -6.85 -9.46 -21.95
C HIS A 113 -7.96 -8.48 -22.33
N LEU A 114 -8.37 -7.57 -21.43
CA LEU A 114 -9.36 -6.55 -21.71
C LEU A 114 -8.96 -5.68 -22.91
N ILE A 115 -7.74 -5.14 -22.90
CA ILE A 115 -7.24 -4.29 -23.99
C ILE A 115 -7.18 -5.08 -25.30
N ARG A 116 -6.68 -6.31 -25.27
CA ARG A 116 -6.60 -7.17 -26.45
C ARG A 116 -7.98 -7.44 -27.05
N ASN A 117 -8.94 -7.84 -26.22
CA ASN A 117 -10.31 -8.12 -26.66
C ASN A 117 -10.99 -6.87 -27.24
N LEU A 118 -10.74 -5.69 -26.65
CA LEU A 118 -11.26 -4.43 -27.18
C LEU A 118 -10.70 -4.13 -28.57
N VAL A 119 -9.39 -4.31 -28.78
CA VAL A 119 -8.75 -4.11 -30.09
C VAL A 119 -9.31 -5.08 -31.13
N GLU A 120 -9.40 -6.37 -30.79
CA GLU A 120 -9.98 -7.39 -31.67
C GLU A 120 -11.43 -7.04 -32.03
N TYR A 121 -12.27 -6.71 -31.04
CA TYR A 121 -13.66 -6.31 -31.25
C TYR A 121 -13.81 -5.07 -32.14
N THR A 122 -12.99 -4.04 -31.95
CA THR A 122 -13.06 -2.82 -32.76
C THR A 122 -12.66 -3.06 -34.21
N ASN A 123 -11.69 -3.94 -34.45
CA ASN A 123 -11.27 -4.34 -35.79
C ASN A 123 -12.40 -5.13 -36.48
N ASP A 124 -12.98 -6.11 -35.79
CA ASP A 124 -14.06 -6.94 -36.32
C ASP A 124 -15.32 -6.13 -36.67
N LYS A 125 -15.61 -5.09 -35.91
CA LYS A 125 -16.75 -4.19 -36.15
C LYS A 125 -16.41 -3.00 -37.04
N ASN A 126 -15.17 -2.89 -37.51
CA ASN A 126 -14.65 -1.75 -38.27
C ASN A 126 -14.97 -0.40 -37.60
N MET A 127 -14.88 -0.37 -36.27
CA MET A 127 -15.18 0.81 -35.45
C MET A 127 -13.90 1.61 -35.21
N PRO A 128 -13.89 2.93 -35.47
CA PRO A 128 -12.76 3.77 -35.12
C PRO A 128 -12.59 3.79 -33.59
N ALA A 129 -11.36 3.53 -33.14
CA ALA A 129 -11.02 3.50 -31.71
C ALA A 129 -9.64 4.13 -31.46
N ALA A 130 -9.42 4.59 -30.24
CA ALA A 130 -8.13 5.12 -29.77
C ALA A 130 -7.84 4.63 -28.36
N ILE A 131 -6.55 4.41 -28.06
CA ILE A 131 -6.08 4.06 -26.72
C ILE A 131 -5.43 5.29 -26.10
N ILE A 132 -5.88 5.67 -24.91
CA ILE A 132 -5.30 6.76 -24.13
C ILE A 132 -4.55 6.16 -22.95
N SER A 133 -3.25 6.45 -22.85
CA SER A 133 -2.40 6.04 -21.72
C SER A 133 -2.14 7.23 -20.82
N LEU A 134 -2.56 7.12 -19.55
CA LEU A 134 -2.42 8.16 -18.53
C LEU A 134 -1.54 7.66 -17.39
N ASP A 135 -0.57 8.48 -16.97
CA ASP A 135 0.30 8.18 -15.82
C ASP A 135 0.29 9.36 -14.82
N GLN A 136 0.20 9.04 -13.54
CA GLN A 136 0.17 10.04 -12.48
C GLN A 136 1.56 10.24 -11.88
N SER A 137 2.13 11.43 -12.10
CA SER A 137 3.42 11.78 -11.52
C SER A 137 3.33 11.94 -9.99
N LYS A 138 4.12 11.14 -9.25
CA LYS A 138 4.20 11.18 -7.78
C LYS A 138 2.85 11.00 -7.06
N ALA A 139 2.05 10.02 -7.50
CA ALA A 139 0.70 9.80 -6.99
C ALA A 139 0.61 9.73 -5.44
N PHE A 140 1.54 9.03 -4.79
CA PHE A 140 1.55 8.92 -3.32
C PHE A 140 1.98 10.21 -2.61
N ASP A 141 2.84 11.02 -3.21
CA ASP A 141 3.32 12.27 -2.60
C ASP A 141 2.32 13.43 -2.79
N ARG A 142 1.39 13.29 -3.73
CA ARG A 142 0.47 14.36 -4.16
C ARG A 142 -0.98 14.16 -3.77
N ILE A 143 -1.30 13.01 -3.17
CA ILE A 143 -2.67 12.73 -2.74
C ILE A 143 -3.04 13.63 -1.54
N SER A 144 -4.22 14.25 -1.60
CA SER A 144 -4.73 15.04 -0.47
C SER A 144 -5.21 14.10 0.64
N HIS A 145 -4.74 14.36 1.86
CA HIS A 145 -5.17 13.63 3.05
C HIS A 145 -6.63 13.92 3.39
N GLU A 146 -7.09 15.15 3.14
CA GLU A 146 -8.50 15.54 3.28
C GLU A 146 -9.39 14.74 2.32
N TYR A 147 -8.95 14.56 1.07
CA TYR A 147 -9.68 13.75 0.10
C TYR A 147 -9.76 12.27 0.53
N ILE A 148 -8.65 11.69 1.00
CA ILE A 148 -8.64 10.32 1.56
C ILE A 148 -9.64 10.21 2.72
N SER A 149 -9.60 11.17 3.65
CA SER A 149 -10.51 11.19 4.81
C SER A 149 -11.98 11.25 4.36
N MET A 150 -12.31 12.11 3.39
CA MET A 150 -13.65 12.20 2.82
C MET A 150 -14.10 10.88 2.16
N CYS A 151 -13.22 10.22 1.41
CA CYS A 151 -13.50 8.91 0.84
C CYS A 151 -13.76 7.86 1.93
N CYS A 152 -12.98 7.85 3.00
CA CYS A 152 -13.17 6.93 4.12
C CYS A 152 -14.53 7.09 4.79
N VAL A 153 -14.99 8.35 4.98
CA VAL A 153 -16.32 8.64 5.53
C VAL A 153 -17.42 8.21 4.56
N THR A 154 -17.27 8.56 3.27
CA THR A 154 -18.29 8.28 2.23
C THR A 154 -18.49 6.78 2.01
N LEU A 155 -17.42 6.00 2.12
CA LEU A 155 -17.42 4.55 1.92
C LEU A 155 -17.70 3.76 3.21
N ASP A 156 -18.08 4.45 4.30
CA ASP A 156 -18.26 3.87 5.64
C ASP A 156 -17.07 3.01 6.11
N LEU A 157 -15.86 3.42 5.73
CA LEU A 157 -14.60 2.83 6.18
C LEU A 157 -14.13 3.44 7.50
N SER A 158 -14.82 4.47 7.97
CA SER A 158 -14.57 5.15 9.23
C SER A 158 -14.44 4.23 10.45
N PRO A 159 -15.26 3.18 10.64
CA PRO A 159 -15.06 2.23 11.75
C PRO A 159 -13.73 1.47 11.68
N ILE A 160 -13.17 1.32 10.48
CA ILE A 160 -11.91 0.60 10.22
C ILE A 160 -10.70 1.55 10.29
N LEU A 161 -10.88 2.85 10.03
CA LEU A 161 -9.77 3.78 9.78
C LEU A 161 -9.76 5.08 10.62
N ASN A 162 -10.89 5.55 11.17
CA ASN A 162 -10.95 6.88 11.80
C ASN A 162 -10.12 7.02 13.08
N ASN A 163 -9.84 5.92 13.78
CA ASN A 163 -9.03 5.92 15.00
C ASN A 163 -7.65 5.28 14.78
N TRP A 164 -7.19 5.18 13.53
CA TRP A 164 -5.86 4.63 13.19
C TRP A 164 -4.93 5.70 12.61
#